data_AF-A0A2P6V9B2-F1
#
_entry.id   AF-A0A2P6V9B2-F1
#
_cell.length_a   1.000
_cell.length_b   1.000
_cell.length_c   1.000
_cell.angle_alpha   90.00
_cell.angle_beta   90.00
_cell.angle_gamma   90.00
#
_symmetry.space_group_name_H-M   'P 1'
#
loop_
_entity.id
_entity.type
_entity.pdbx_description
1 polymer ?
#
loop_
_entity_poly.entity_id
_entity_poly.type
_entity_poly.pdbx_seq_one_letter_code
_entity_poly.pdbx_strand_id
1 'polypeptide(L)'
;MSSKELLAKLGSAAVKWTATKGGAWIKPSISAKNVARLRREALVAGEEWTYDKPAAEPAKRRRPKGHKHDREKPLREAAIQAKLAEADKRIADYRVAYHATMREASLMDRILLTPKQIRLKAKGG
;
A
#
# COMPACT_ATOMS: atom_id res chain seq x y z
N MET A 1 -8.26 -24.87 40.98
CA MET A 1 -7.05 -24.20 41.47
C MET A 1 -7.07 -22.75 41.00
N SER A 2 -6.83 -21.83 41.93
CA SER A 2 -6.68 -20.40 41.68
C SER A 2 -5.45 -20.11 40.80
N SER A 3 -5.46 -18.98 40.10
CA SER A 3 -4.30 -18.54 39.30
C SER A 3 -3.04 -18.40 40.14
N LYS A 4 -3.20 -17.96 41.40
CA LYS A 4 -2.09 -17.81 42.36
C LYS A 4 -1.51 -19.16 42.80
N GLU A 5 -2.37 -20.16 43.00
CA GLU A 5 -1.96 -21.54 43.33
C GLU A 5 -1.22 -22.20 42.16
N LEU A 6 -1.72 -22.00 40.93
CA LEU A 6 -1.05 -22.49 39.72
C LEU A 6 0.34 -21.86 39.55
N LEU A 7 0.46 -20.57 39.82
CA LEU A 7 1.75 -19.87 39.77
C LEU A 7 2.72 -20.40 40.85
N ALA A 8 2.24 -20.60 42.08
CA ALA A 8 3.06 -21.16 43.16
C ALA A 8 3.54 -22.59 42.86
N LYS A 9 2.69 -23.42 42.23
CA LYS A 9 3.01 -24.82 41.94
C LYS A 9 3.92 -25.01 40.74
N LEU A 10 3.63 -24.31 39.63
CA LEU A 10 4.28 -24.52 38.34
C LEU A 10 5.34 -23.45 38.03
N GLY A 11 5.39 -22.37 38.81
CA GLY A 11 6.34 -21.28 38.63
C GLY A 11 6.31 -20.70 37.22
N SER A 12 7.48 -20.66 36.57
CA SER A 12 7.64 -20.09 35.23
C SER A 12 6.87 -20.85 34.14
N ALA A 13 6.62 -22.16 34.30
CA ALA A 13 5.88 -22.97 33.34
C ALA A 13 4.37 -22.64 33.31
N ALA A 14 3.83 -22.00 34.35
CA ALA A 14 2.44 -21.52 34.35
C ALA A 14 2.24 -20.30 33.46
N VAL A 15 3.31 -19.52 33.20
CA VAL A 15 3.26 -18.21 32.52
C VAL A 15 3.87 -18.28 31.12
N LYS A 16 4.96 -19.04 30.95
CA LYS A 16 5.71 -19.13 29.69
C LYS A 16 5.28 -20.34 28.87
N TRP A 17 5.36 -20.20 27.56
CA TRP A 17 5.28 -21.33 26.64
C TRP A 17 6.49 -22.24 26.85
N THR A 18 6.25 -23.54 26.91
CA THR A 18 7.31 -24.55 27.08
C THR A 18 7.35 -25.46 25.85
N ALA A 19 8.54 -25.70 25.31
CA ALA A 19 8.71 -26.65 24.22
C ALA A 19 8.74 -28.07 24.78
N THR A 20 7.98 -28.99 24.17
CA THR A 20 8.14 -30.43 24.42
C THR A 20 9.41 -30.95 23.75
N LYS A 21 9.88 -32.12 24.22
CA LYS A 21 11.01 -32.85 23.61
C LYS A 21 10.79 -33.18 22.12
N GLY A 22 9.54 -33.22 21.65
CA GLY A 22 9.17 -33.42 20.24
C GLY A 22 8.97 -32.13 19.43
N GLY A 23 9.33 -30.96 19.97
CA GLY A 23 9.25 -29.67 19.26
C GLY A 23 7.87 -28.99 19.27
N ALA A 24 6.83 -29.63 19.83
CA ALA A 24 5.52 -29.01 19.98
C ALA A 24 5.49 -28.04 21.18
N TRP A 25 4.82 -26.91 21.04
CA TRP A 25 4.69 -25.91 22.10
C TRP A 25 3.50 -26.20 23.02
N ILE A 26 3.75 -26.25 24.33
CA ILE A 26 2.70 -26.34 25.35
C ILE A 26 2.25 -24.94 25.74
N LYS A 27 0.93 -24.73 25.74
CA LYS A 27 0.30 -23.49 26.19
C LYS A 27 0.53 -23.26 27.70
N PRO A 28 0.70 -22.00 28.15
CA PRO A 28 0.72 -21.67 29.56
C PRO A 28 -0.56 -22.12 30.28
N SER A 29 -0.45 -22.52 31.54
CA SER A 29 -1.61 -22.91 32.35
C SER A 29 -2.47 -21.71 32.78
N ILE A 30 -1.90 -20.51 32.83
CA ILE A 30 -2.59 -19.27 33.19
C ILE A 30 -2.76 -18.39 31.94
N SER A 31 -3.96 -17.86 31.72
CA SER A 31 -4.22 -16.92 30.62
C SER A 31 -3.49 -15.59 30.82
N ALA A 32 -3.10 -14.93 29.73
CA ALA A 32 -2.38 -13.65 29.78
C ALA A 32 -3.12 -12.57 30.59
N LYS A 33 -4.46 -12.54 30.54
CA LYS A 33 -5.28 -11.64 31.36
C LYS A 33 -5.09 -11.89 32.86
N ASN A 34 -5.10 -13.15 33.28
CA ASN A 34 -4.92 -13.52 34.70
C ASN A 34 -3.48 -13.27 35.15
N VAL A 35 -2.48 -13.52 34.30
CA VAL A 35 -1.08 -13.15 34.55
C VAL A 35 -0.94 -11.64 34.76
N ALA A 36 -1.53 -10.81 33.90
CA ALA A 36 -1.48 -9.35 34.04
C ALA A 36 -2.15 -8.85 35.33
N ARG A 37 -3.22 -9.53 35.78
CA ARG A 37 -3.86 -9.25 37.07
C ARG A 37 -2.94 -9.61 38.24
N LEU A 38 -2.34 -10.81 38.25
CA LEU A 38 -1.38 -11.22 39.27
C LEU A 38 -0.15 -10.30 39.30
N ARG A 39 0.35 -9.90 38.14
CA ARG A 39 1.43 -8.92 38.01
C ARG A 39 1.07 -7.59 38.64
N ARG A 40 -0.15 -7.09 38.39
CA ARG A 40 -0.63 -5.85 39.00
C ARG A 40 -0.72 -6.00 40.53
N GLU A 41 -1.28 -7.09 41.02
CA GLU A 41 -1.38 -7.38 42.46
C GLU A 41 0.00 -7.43 43.13
N ALA A 42 0.97 -8.13 42.52
CA ALA A 42 2.34 -8.22 43.01
C ALA A 42 3.04 -6.85 43.05
N LEU A 43 2.94 -6.08 41.95
CA LEU A 43 3.53 -4.73 41.88
C LEU A 43 2.91 -3.76 42.89
N VAL A 44 1.60 -3.87 43.15
CA VAL A 44 0.91 -3.06 44.18
C VAL A 44 1.34 -3.45 45.59
N ALA A 45 1.61 -4.74 45.83
CA ALA A 45 2.16 -5.23 47.09
C ALA A 45 3.65 -4.89 47.29
N GLY A 46 4.31 -4.30 46.28
CA GLY A 46 5.75 -4.01 46.30
C GLY A 46 6.64 -5.22 46.01
N GLU A 47 6.06 -6.34 45.57
CA GLU A 47 6.80 -7.53 45.17
C GLU A 47 7.37 -7.38 43.75
N GLU A 48 8.54 -7.96 43.51
CA GLU A 48 9.18 -7.96 42.19
C GLU A 48 8.59 -9.04 41.27
N TRP A 49 8.12 -8.63 40.09
CA TRP A 49 7.59 -9.55 39.08
C TRP A 49 8.69 -10.04 38.12
N THR A 50 9.24 -11.22 38.37
CA THR A 50 10.41 -11.77 37.66
C THR A 50 10.09 -12.62 36.42
N TYR A 51 8.81 -12.88 36.14
CA TYR A 51 8.42 -13.81 35.08
C TYR A 51 8.47 -13.22 33.67
N ASP A 52 8.34 -11.91 33.52
CA ASP A 52 8.32 -11.25 32.22
C ASP A 52 9.73 -10.90 31.73
N LYS A 53 9.94 -10.94 30.42
CA LYS A 53 11.14 -10.38 29.82
C LYS A 53 11.05 -8.85 29.85
N PRO A 54 12.16 -8.13 30.08
CA PRO A 54 12.16 -6.67 30.00
C PRO A 54 11.69 -6.23 28.61
N ALA A 55 10.89 -5.17 28.56
CA ALA A 55 10.46 -4.60 27.29
C ALA A 55 11.71 -4.13 26.53
N ALA A 56 11.87 -4.60 25.29
CA ALA A 56 12.88 -4.04 24.40
C ALA A 56 12.58 -2.54 24.20
N GLU A 57 13.63 -1.75 23.98
CA GLU A 57 13.46 -0.35 23.59
C GLU A 57 12.43 -0.24 22.45
N PRO A 58 11.51 0.74 22.50
CA PRO A 58 10.49 0.87 21.47
C PRO A 58 11.20 1.00 20.12
N ALA A 59 10.94 0.04 19.23
CA ALA A 59 11.54 0.03 17.90
C ALA A 59 11.34 1.40 17.27
N LYS A 60 12.45 2.07 16.88
CA LYS A 60 12.40 3.38 16.22
C LYS A 60 11.35 3.33 15.12
N ARG A 61 10.34 4.20 15.21
CA ARG A 61 9.22 4.19 14.26
C ARG A 61 9.79 4.26 12.85
N ARG A 62 9.49 3.27 12.02
CA ARG A 62 9.93 3.24 10.62
C ARG A 62 9.31 4.43 9.89
N ARG A 63 10.03 4.94 8.89
CA ARG A 63 9.52 6.03 8.04
C ARG A 63 8.22 5.56 7.35
N PRO A 64 7.18 6.41 7.29
CA PRO A 64 5.94 6.05 6.61
C PRO A 64 6.18 5.87 5.11
N LYS A 65 5.43 4.95 4.49
CA LYS A 65 5.53 4.60 3.06
C LYS A 65 5.16 5.75 2.10
N GLY A 66 4.36 6.71 2.57
CA GLY A 66 3.73 7.74 1.75
C GLY A 66 2.55 7.22 0.92
N HIS A 67 1.72 8.12 0.39
CA HIS A 67 0.60 7.74 -0.46
C HIS A 67 1.07 7.35 -1.88
N LYS A 68 0.25 6.59 -2.60
CA LYS A 68 0.54 6.20 -3.99
C LYS A 68 0.72 7.42 -4.90
N HIS A 69 -0.16 8.40 -4.79
CA HIS A 69 -0.15 9.58 -5.65
C HIS A 69 1.11 10.44 -5.48
N ASP A 70 1.66 10.52 -4.27
CA ASP A 70 2.92 11.22 -3.98
C ASP A 70 4.11 10.53 -4.63
N ARG A 71 4.16 9.19 -4.51
CA ARG A 71 5.22 8.38 -5.13
C ARG A 71 5.20 8.46 -6.66
N GLU A 72 4.02 8.57 -7.25
CA GLU A 72 3.83 8.62 -8.71
C GLU A 72 3.86 10.04 -9.29
N LYS A 73 3.76 11.08 -8.45
CA LYS A 73 3.83 12.48 -8.87
C LYS A 73 5.03 12.81 -9.77
N PRO A 74 6.30 12.47 -9.41
CA PRO A 74 7.44 12.81 -10.25
C PRO A 74 7.41 12.14 -11.62
N LEU A 75 6.94 10.89 -11.69
CA LEU A 75 6.79 10.17 -12.96
C LEU A 75 5.72 10.83 -13.85
N ARG A 76 4.61 11.26 -13.26
CA ARG A 76 3.54 11.97 -13.98
C ARG A 76 4.03 13.31 -14.51
N GLU A 77 4.76 14.07 -13.70
CA GLU A 77 5.33 15.37 -14.10
C GLU A 77 6.32 15.21 -15.26
N ALA A 78 7.22 14.23 -15.19
CA ALA A 78 8.15 13.94 -16.29
C ALA A 78 7.41 13.57 -17.60
N ALA A 79 6.36 12.75 -17.51
CA ALA A 79 5.55 12.37 -18.68
C ALA A 79 4.78 13.57 -19.27
N ILE A 80 4.32 14.51 -18.43
CA ILE A 80 3.69 15.75 -18.88
C ILE A 80 4.71 16.61 -19.63
N GLN A 81 5.91 16.80 -19.08
CA GLN A 81 6.96 17.59 -19.71
C GLN A 81 7.37 17.04 -21.08
N ALA A 82 7.56 15.72 -21.20
CA ALA A 82 7.86 15.09 -22.48
C ALA A 82 6.77 15.35 -23.53
N LYS A 83 5.49 15.23 -23.15
CA LYS A 83 4.36 15.50 -24.04
C LYS A 83 4.25 16.97 -24.44
N LEU A 84 4.57 17.88 -23.53
CA LEU A 84 4.58 19.32 -23.81
C LEU A 84 5.69 19.68 -24.80
N ALA A 85 6.88 19.09 -24.68
CA ALA A 85 7.97 19.31 -25.64
C ALA A 85 7.60 18.87 -27.07
N GLU A 86 6.79 17.81 -27.21
CA GLU A 86 6.32 17.30 -28.51
C GLU A 86 5.00 17.95 -28.98
N ALA A 87 4.46 18.94 -28.25
CA ALA A 87 3.13 19.49 -28.55
C ALA A 87 3.08 20.18 -29.91
N ASP A 88 4.08 21.01 -30.24
CA ASP A 88 4.09 21.81 -31.47
C ASP A 88 4.13 20.94 -32.73
N LYS A 89 4.94 19.88 -32.70
CA LYS A 89 5.00 18.89 -33.79
C LYS A 89 3.65 18.22 -33.98
N ARG A 90 3.03 17.74 -32.91
CA ARG A 90 1.70 17.12 -32.97
C ARG A 90 0.62 18.08 -33.51
N ILE A 91 0.70 19.36 -33.18
CA ILE A 91 -0.20 20.38 -33.73
C ILE A 91 0.04 20.59 -35.22
N ALA A 92 1.30 20.68 -35.65
CA ALA A 92 1.67 20.83 -37.05
C ALA A 92 1.21 19.62 -37.88
N ASP A 93 1.50 18.40 -37.40
CA ASP A 93 1.10 17.14 -38.04
C ASP A 93 -0.43 17.05 -38.15
N TYR A 94 -1.14 17.42 -37.09
CA TYR A 94 -2.61 17.47 -37.11
C TYR A 94 -3.12 18.47 -38.15
N ARG A 95 -2.55 19.67 -38.24
CA ARG A 95 -2.95 20.68 -39.23
C ARG A 95 -2.70 20.18 -40.66
N VAL A 96 -1.55 19.56 -40.91
CA VAL A 96 -1.22 18.98 -42.22
C VAL A 96 -2.23 17.89 -42.58
N ALA A 97 -2.45 16.92 -41.70
CA ALA A 97 -3.41 15.84 -41.92
C ALA A 97 -4.84 16.37 -42.13
N TYR A 98 -5.23 17.41 -41.37
CA TYR A 98 -6.53 18.05 -41.50
C TYR A 98 -6.72 18.66 -42.90
N HIS A 99 -5.72 19.37 -43.41
CA HIS A 99 -5.79 20.02 -44.72
C HIS A 99 -5.49 19.08 -45.90
N ALA A 100 -4.76 17.99 -45.69
CA ALA A 100 -4.45 16.99 -46.72
C ALA A 100 -5.72 16.41 -47.35
N THR A 101 -6.70 16.02 -46.52
CA THR A 101 -7.99 15.48 -46.99
C THR A 101 -8.76 16.41 -47.93
N MET A 102 -8.57 17.73 -47.82
CA MET A 102 -9.20 18.70 -48.73
C MET A 102 -8.41 18.90 -50.01
N ARG A 103 -7.08 18.87 -49.91
CA ARG A 103 -6.19 19.00 -51.07
C ARG A 103 -6.32 17.79 -51.99
N GLU A 104 -6.42 16.60 -51.41
CA GLU A 104 -6.53 15.31 -52.10
C GLU A 104 -7.96 15.02 -52.57
N ALA A 105 -8.97 15.75 -52.08
CA ALA A 105 -10.35 15.60 -52.55
C ALA A 105 -10.48 15.97 -54.03
N SER A 106 -11.26 15.16 -54.76
CA SER A 106 -11.63 15.44 -56.16
C SER A 106 -12.33 16.79 -56.28
N LEU A 107 -12.19 17.45 -57.44
CA LEU A 107 -12.87 18.72 -57.74
C LEU A 107 -14.39 18.59 -57.53
N MET A 108 -14.97 17.46 -57.93
CA MET A 108 -16.40 17.19 -57.74
C MET A 108 -16.78 17.08 -56.26
N ASP A 109 -15.93 16.45 -55.45
CA ASP A 109 -16.18 16.32 -54.01
C ASP A 109 -16.08 17.69 -53.32
N ARG A 110 -15.20 18.58 -53.76
CA ARG A 110 -15.09 19.94 -53.19
C ARG A 110 -16.29 20.84 -53.50
N ILE A 111 -16.97 20.61 -54.62
CA ILE A 111 -18.15 21.38 -55.03
C ILE A 111 -19.42 20.80 -54.39
N LEU A 112 -19.52 19.47 -54.29
CA LEU A 112 -20.74 18.78 -53.90
C LEU A 112 -20.82 18.42 -52.41
N LEU A 113 -19.68 18.31 -51.72
CA LEU A 113 -19.63 17.85 -50.33
C LEU A 113 -19.09 18.92 -49.40
N THR A 114 -19.63 18.94 -48.18
CA THR A 114 -19.11 19.81 -47.11
C THR A 114 -17.75 19.31 -46.62
N PRO A 115 -16.93 20.21 -46.04
CA PRO A 115 -15.68 19.86 -45.36
C PRO A 115 -15.74 18.69 -44.37
N LYS A 116 -16.88 18.50 -43.71
CA LYS A 116 -17.09 17.40 -42.77
C LYS A 116 -17.35 16.09 -43.52
N GLN A 117 -18.15 16.13 -44.58
CA GLN A 117 -18.47 14.97 -45.41
C GLN A 117 -17.25 14.46 -46.19
N ILE A 118 -16.42 15.34 -46.73
CA ILE A 118 -15.15 14.97 -47.41
C ILE A 118 -14.24 14.19 -46.44
N ARG A 119 -14.10 14.65 -45.20
CA ARG A 119 -13.29 13.96 -44.18
C ARG A 119 -13.88 12.62 -43.73
N LEU A 120 -15.20 12.52 -43.66
CA LEU A 120 -15.87 11.25 -43.35
C LEU A 120 -15.70 10.25 -44.50
N LYS A 121 -15.81 10.71 -45.76
CA LYS A 121 -15.53 9.91 -46.96
C LYS A 121 -14.08 9.41 -46.97
N ALA A 122 -13.12 10.27 -46.63
CA ALA A 122 -11.69 9.91 -46.54
C ALA A 122 -11.35 8.99 -45.36
N LYS A 123 -12.18 8.91 -44.31
CA LYS A 123 -12.01 8.01 -43.16
C LYS A 123 -12.74 6.68 -43.29
N GLY A 124 -13.78 6.62 -44.13
CA GLY A 124 -14.64 5.46 -44.31
C GLY A 124 -14.37 4.67 -45.60
N GLY A 125 -13.36 5.06 -46.37
CA GLY A 125 -12.85 4.32 -47.53
C GLY A 125 -11.59 3.54 -47.20
#